data_AF-A0AB39UGM7-F1
#
_entry.id   AF-A0AB39UGM7-F1
#
_cell.length_a   1.000
_cell.length_b   1.000
_cell.length_c   1.000
_cell.angle_alpha   90.00
_cell.angle_beta   90.00
_cell.angle_gamma   90.00
#
_symmetry.space_group_name_H-M   'P 1'
#
loop_
_entity.id
_entity.type
_entity.pdbx_description
1 polymer ?
#
loop_
_entity_poly.entity_id
_entity_poly.type
_entity_poly.pdbx_seq_one_letter_code
_entity_poly.pdbx_strand_id
1 'polypeptide(L)'
;MNAPQVNLSQAAEMTGKAKNTIRRRRDELVKNGAVISKSGWLIPVPALIATGLLANSTPAGSHEHSSEPAGVQNELERLKIENAVLSERTRQQEHRIADLQIQLTDQRAALKLIESVDAHSSVENTTDTKKESFWTRLFHG
;
A
#
# COMPACT_ATOMS: atom_id res chain seq x y z
N MET A 1 -21.32 26.67 -16.38
CA MET A 1 -21.06 25.96 -15.11
C MET A 1 -20.14 26.83 -14.27
N ASN A 2 -20.52 27.20 -13.05
CA ASN A 2 -19.68 28.04 -12.18
C ASN A 2 -18.55 27.20 -11.59
N ALA A 3 -17.30 27.50 -11.93
CA ALA A 3 -16.13 26.86 -11.33
C ALA A 3 -16.01 27.25 -9.85
N PRO A 4 -15.52 26.36 -8.96
CA PRO A 4 -15.29 26.70 -7.57
C PRO A 4 -14.30 27.87 -7.46
N GLN A 5 -14.68 28.89 -6.70
CA GLN A 5 -13.89 30.11 -6.47
C GLN A 5 -13.38 30.12 -5.05
N VAL A 6 -12.13 30.55 -4.88
CA VAL A 6 -11.46 30.65 -3.58
C VAL A 6 -10.94 32.06 -3.36
N ASN A 7 -10.84 32.45 -2.09
CA ASN A 7 -10.25 33.73 -1.74
C ASN A 7 -8.71 33.67 -1.72
N LEU A 8 -8.05 34.82 -1.55
CA LEU A 8 -6.59 34.89 -1.55
C LEU A 8 -5.92 34.07 -0.43
N SER A 9 -6.58 33.90 0.74
CA SER A 9 -6.02 33.08 1.83
C SER A 9 -6.10 31.61 1.50
N GLN A 10 -7.27 31.16 1.06
CA GLN A 10 -7.51 29.79 0.62
C GLN A 10 -6.59 29.43 -0.55
N ALA A 11 -6.37 30.35 -1.50
CA ALA A 11 -5.42 30.13 -2.58
C ALA A 11 -3.97 29.98 -2.09
N ALA A 12 -3.55 30.75 -1.07
CA ALA A 12 -2.23 30.61 -0.47
C ALA A 12 -2.07 29.27 0.24
N GLU A 13 -3.11 28.83 0.97
CA GLU A 13 -3.15 27.53 1.65
C GLU A 13 -3.10 26.37 0.64
N MET A 14 -3.93 26.41 -0.40
CA MET A 14 -3.99 25.36 -1.44
C MET A 14 -2.68 25.24 -2.23
N THR A 15 -2.00 26.35 -2.49
CA THR A 15 -0.78 26.38 -3.32
C THR A 15 0.51 26.25 -2.51
N GLY A 16 0.43 26.38 -1.18
CA GLY A 16 1.60 26.45 -0.30
C GLY A 16 2.48 27.69 -0.53
N LYS A 17 1.98 28.72 -1.23
CA LYS A 17 2.75 29.92 -1.59
C LYS A 17 2.29 31.12 -0.77
N ALA A 18 3.23 32.05 -0.53
CA ALA A 18 2.92 33.31 0.13
C ALA A 18 1.91 34.15 -0.70
N LYS A 19 1.01 34.86 0.00
CA LYS A 19 0.01 35.77 -0.62
C LYS A 19 0.64 36.78 -1.58
N ASN A 20 1.86 37.25 -1.30
CA ASN A 20 2.60 38.17 -2.16
C ASN A 20 2.96 37.55 -3.52
N THR A 21 3.32 36.26 -3.53
CA THR A 21 3.62 35.52 -4.77
C THR A 21 2.40 35.41 -5.66
N ILE A 22 1.22 35.18 -5.08
CA ILE A 22 -0.05 35.13 -5.81
C ILE A 22 -0.41 36.52 -6.35
N ARG A 23 -0.21 37.58 -5.55
CA ARG A 23 -0.43 38.97 -5.98
C ARG A 23 0.45 39.39 -7.14
N ARG A 24 1.69 38.89 -7.22
CA ARG A 24 2.60 39.17 -8.36
C ARG A 24 2.11 38.59 -9.68
N ARG A 25 1.32 37.50 -9.64
CA ARG A 25 0.70 36.88 -10.83
C ARG A 25 -0.72 37.40 -11.09
N ARG A 26 -1.03 38.61 -10.63
CA ARG A 26 -2.36 39.23 -10.75
C ARG A 26 -2.88 39.18 -12.19
N ASP A 27 -2.08 39.66 -13.13
CA ASP A 27 -2.56 39.87 -14.50
C ASP A 27 -2.83 38.53 -15.20
N GLU A 28 -2.02 37.52 -14.92
CA GLU A 28 -2.23 36.15 -15.39
C GLU A 28 -3.49 35.52 -14.79
N LEU A 29 -3.76 35.75 -13.51
CA LEU A 29 -4.97 35.26 -12.84
C LEU A 29 -6.23 35.94 -13.38
N VAL A 30 -6.20 37.26 -13.61
CA VAL A 30 -7.33 38.00 -14.18
C VAL A 30 -7.64 37.52 -15.61
N LYS A 31 -6.61 37.26 -16.43
CA LYS A 31 -6.79 36.64 -17.76
C LYS A 31 -7.50 35.29 -17.70
N ASN A 32 -7.30 34.53 -16.62
CA ASN A 32 -7.93 33.23 -16.38
C ASN A 32 -9.24 33.33 -15.58
N GLY A 33 -9.82 34.53 -15.45
CA GLY A 33 -11.15 34.72 -14.85
C GLY A 33 -11.14 35.02 -13.35
N ALA A 34 -9.99 35.36 -12.75
CA ALA A 34 -9.96 35.90 -11.40
C ALA A 34 -10.58 37.31 -11.38
N VAL A 35 -11.46 37.53 -10.41
CA VAL A 35 -12.17 38.80 -10.23
C VAL A 35 -11.66 39.47 -8.97
N ILE A 36 -11.29 40.75 -9.10
CA ILE A 36 -10.86 41.59 -8.00
C ILE A 36 -12.01 42.52 -7.68
N SER A 37 -12.66 42.27 -6.54
CA SER A 37 -13.79 43.06 -6.07
C SER A 37 -13.39 43.88 -4.84
N LYS A 38 -14.27 44.80 -4.42
CA LYS A 38 -14.08 45.58 -3.18
C LYS A 38 -14.05 44.70 -1.93
N SER A 39 -14.70 43.52 -1.95
CA SER A 39 -14.70 42.57 -0.83
C SER A 39 -13.49 41.64 -0.82
N GLY A 40 -12.68 41.63 -1.90
CA GLY A 40 -11.47 40.82 -1.99
C GLY A 40 -11.28 40.18 -3.35
N TRP A 41 -10.29 39.30 -3.43
CA TRP A 41 -10.00 38.49 -4.62
C TRP A 41 -10.85 37.23 -4.62
N LEU A 42 -11.49 36.97 -5.76
CA LEU A 42 -12.15 35.72 -6.09
C LEU A 42 -11.37 35.06 -7.22
N ILE A 43 -10.73 33.94 -6.91
CA ILE A 43 -9.84 33.24 -7.82
C ILE A 43 -10.47 31.87 -8.14
N PRO A 44 -10.86 31.60 -9.39
CA PRO A 44 -11.27 30.26 -9.79
C PRO A 44 -10.13 29.26 -9.59
N VAL A 45 -10.42 28.07 -9.07
CA VAL A 45 -9.42 26.98 -8.96
C VAL A 45 -8.76 26.68 -10.32
N PRO A 46 -9.49 26.64 -11.47
CA PRO A 46 -8.86 26.48 -12.78
C PRO A 46 -7.84 27.57 -13.12
N ALA A 47 -8.03 28.80 -12.65
CA ALA A 47 -7.06 29.88 -12.87
C ALA A 47 -5.75 29.63 -12.13
N LEU A 48 -5.81 29.04 -10.93
CA LEU A 48 -4.60 28.64 -10.18
C LEU A 48 -3.84 27.53 -10.90
N ILE A 49 -4.55 26.59 -11.54
CA ILE A 49 -3.94 25.52 -12.33
C ILE A 49 -3.32 26.10 -13.62
N ALA A 50 -4.06 26.92 -14.35
CA ALA A 50 -3.61 27.53 -15.61
C ALA A 50 -2.37 28.44 -15.43
N THR A 51 -2.22 29.07 -14.27
CA THR A 51 -1.05 29.89 -13.93
C THR A 51 0.11 29.10 -13.30
N GLY A 52 -0.02 27.78 -13.20
CA GLY A 52 0.99 26.91 -12.57
C GLY A 52 1.19 27.19 -11.07
N LEU A 53 0.25 27.88 -10.43
CA LEU A 53 0.28 28.14 -8.99
C LEU A 53 -0.13 26.90 -8.21
N LEU A 54 -1.09 26.14 -8.73
CA LEU A 54 -1.55 24.88 -8.19
C LEU A 54 -1.12 23.75 -9.13
N ALA A 55 -0.51 22.70 -8.58
CA ALA A 55 -0.18 21.51 -9.35
C ALA A 55 -1.47 20.91 -9.90
N ASN A 56 -1.50 20.64 -11.21
CA ASN A 56 -2.61 19.92 -11.81
C ASN A 56 -2.60 18.50 -11.22
N SER A 57 -3.60 18.15 -10.41
CA SER A 57 -3.81 16.75 -9.95
C SER A 57 -4.45 15.91 -11.07
N THR A 58 -3.99 16.10 -12.29
CA THR A 58 -4.35 15.33 -13.49
C THR A 58 -3.03 14.92 -14.13
N PRO A 59 -2.80 13.64 -14.47
CA PRO A 59 -1.49 13.15 -14.87
C PRO A 59 -1.02 13.87 -16.13
N ALA A 60 0.25 14.26 -16.12
CA ALA A 60 1.09 14.79 -17.20
C ALA A 60 0.40 15.15 -18.53
N GLY A 61 0.36 16.45 -18.85
CA GLY A 61 0.00 16.94 -20.18
C GLY A 61 0.49 18.35 -20.44
N SER A 62 1.53 18.43 -21.29
CA SER A 62 1.96 19.57 -22.12
C SER A 62 2.45 20.87 -21.46
N HIS A 63 3.77 20.97 -21.29
CA HIS A 63 4.52 22.15 -21.73
C HIS A 63 5.56 21.70 -22.76
N GLU A 64 5.44 22.19 -23.98
CA GLU A 64 6.36 21.93 -25.08
C GLU A 64 7.64 22.78 -24.98
N HIS A 65 8.72 22.21 -25.52
CA HIS A 65 10.05 22.76 -25.78
C HIS A 65 11.04 22.88 -24.61
N SER A 66 11.62 21.74 -24.25
CA SER A 66 13.08 21.65 -24.15
C SER A 66 13.49 20.25 -24.60
N SER A 67 14.43 20.20 -25.55
CA SER A 67 15.12 19.01 -26.06
C SER A 67 14.95 17.76 -25.18
N GLU A 68 14.36 16.70 -25.75
CA GLU A 68 14.21 15.39 -25.09
C GLU A 68 15.50 15.04 -24.33
N PRO A 69 15.46 14.97 -22.99
CA PRO A 69 16.66 14.68 -22.24
C PRO A 69 16.84 13.17 -22.34
N ALA A 70 17.92 12.72 -22.99
CA ALA A 70 18.37 11.33 -22.93
C ALA A 70 18.34 10.76 -21.49
N GLY A 71 18.46 11.62 -20.47
CA GLY A 71 18.31 11.28 -19.05
C GLY A 71 16.92 10.75 -18.62
N VAL A 72 15.81 11.20 -19.21
CA VAL A 72 14.46 10.70 -18.81
C VAL A 72 14.21 9.30 -19.38
N GLN A 73 14.67 9.03 -20.60
CA GLN A 73 14.58 7.68 -21.18
C GLN A 73 15.52 6.71 -20.45
N ASN A 74 16.74 7.14 -20.11
CA ASN A 74 17.67 6.33 -19.31
C ASN A 74 17.12 6.05 -17.91
N GLU A 75 16.47 7.02 -17.27
CA GLU A 75 15.85 6.82 -15.96
C GLU A 75 14.64 5.88 -16.07
N LEU A 76 13.85 5.99 -17.13
CA LEU A 76 12.71 5.11 -17.37
C LEU A 76 13.16 3.67 -17.63
N GLU A 77 14.25 3.46 -18.37
CA GLU A 77 14.86 2.14 -18.57
C GLU A 77 15.43 1.58 -17.26
N ARG A 78 16.14 2.40 -16.48
CA ARG A 78 16.64 2.04 -15.15
C ARG A 78 15.50 1.61 -14.22
N LEU A 79 14.41 2.39 -14.16
CA LEU A 79 13.25 2.10 -13.33
C LEU A 79 12.50 0.83 -13.79
N LYS A 80 12.47 0.55 -15.10
CA LYS A 80 11.92 -0.71 -15.63
C LYS A 80 12.76 -1.91 -15.19
N ILE A 81 14.08 -1.80 -15.27
CA ILE A 81 15.00 -2.86 -14.81
C ILE A 81 14.84 -3.08 -13.31
N GLU A 82 14.80 -2.00 -12.51
CA GLU A 82 14.62 -2.08 -11.07
C GLU A 82 13.27 -2.73 -10.70
N ASN A 83 12.18 -2.36 -11.38
CA ASN A 83 10.88 -3.01 -11.18
C ASN A 83 10.91 -4.49 -11.58
N ALA A 84 11.59 -4.85 -12.67
CA ALA A 84 11.73 -6.26 -13.08
C ALA A 84 12.49 -7.08 -12.01
N VAL A 85 13.57 -6.53 -11.47
CA VAL A 85 14.34 -7.18 -10.39
C VAL A 85 13.51 -7.31 -9.11
N LEU A 86 12.80 -6.24 -8.72
CA LEU A 86 11.97 -6.25 -7.51
C LEU A 86 10.82 -7.26 -7.63
N SER A 87 10.13 -7.28 -8.78
CA SER A 87 9.03 -8.22 -9.02
C SER A 87 9.50 -9.68 -9.02
N GLU A 88 10.65 -9.99 -9.63
CA GLU A 88 11.23 -11.34 -9.59
C GLU A 88 11.63 -11.73 -8.16
N ARG A 89 12.21 -10.80 -7.40
CA ARG A 89 12.55 -11.05 -5.99
C ARG A 89 11.31 -11.34 -5.14
N THR A 90 10.23 -10.59 -5.35
CA THR A 90 8.95 -10.82 -4.67
C THR A 90 8.42 -12.20 -5.01
N ARG A 91 8.42 -12.58 -6.29
CA ARG A 91 7.98 -13.91 -6.74
C ARG A 91 8.79 -15.04 -6.08
N GLN A 92 10.11 -14.88 -5.97
CA GLN A 92 10.96 -15.85 -5.29
C GLN A 92 10.68 -15.95 -3.79
N GLN A 93 10.39 -14.81 -3.14
CA GLN A 93 10.01 -14.80 -1.72
C GLN A 93 8.66 -15.47 -1.50
N GLU A 94 7.67 -15.19 -2.36
CA GLU A 94 6.35 -15.82 -2.31
C GLU A 94 6.46 -17.34 -2.46
N HIS A 95 7.28 -17.83 -3.41
CA HIS A 95 7.52 -19.26 -3.57
C HIS A 95 8.15 -19.88 -2.31
N ARG A 96 9.17 -19.24 -1.73
CA ARG A 96 9.80 -19.72 -0.49
C ARG A 96 8.83 -19.76 0.68
N ILE A 97 7.95 -18.76 0.79
CA ILE A 97 6.93 -18.72 1.83
C ILE A 97 5.94 -19.88 1.64
N ALA A 98 5.51 -20.14 0.41
CA ALA A 98 4.63 -21.26 0.10
C ALA A 98 5.27 -22.61 0.46
N ASP A 99 6.54 -22.83 0.09
CA ASP A 99 7.28 -24.05 0.43
C ASP A 99 7.38 -24.24 1.95
N LEU A 100 7.74 -23.17 2.68
CA LEU A 100 7.83 -23.21 4.14
C LEU A 100 6.47 -23.46 4.80
N GLN A 101 5.38 -22.94 4.22
CA GLN A 101 4.03 -23.23 4.71
C GLN A 101 3.68 -24.71 4.54
N ILE A 102 3.99 -25.30 3.39
CA ILE A 102 3.80 -26.74 3.15
C ILE A 102 4.59 -27.57 4.17
N GLN A 103 5.87 -27.23 4.38
CA GLN A 103 6.70 -27.91 5.38
C GLN A 103 6.12 -27.80 6.80
N LEU A 104 5.64 -26.63 7.19
CA LEU A 104 5.02 -26.43 8.50
C LEU A 104 3.71 -27.21 8.64
N THR A 105 2.90 -27.31 7.57
CA THR A 105 1.69 -28.12 7.61
C THR A 105 2.00 -29.61 7.75
N ASP A 106 3.00 -30.09 7.02
CA ASP A 106 3.42 -31.49 7.07
C ASP A 106 3.99 -31.84 8.46
N GLN A 107 4.84 -30.97 9.02
CA GLN A 107 5.37 -31.14 10.38
C GLN A 107 4.25 -31.17 11.43
N ARG A 108 3.26 -30.28 11.32
CA ARG A 108 2.10 -30.28 12.24
C ARG A 108 1.28 -31.56 12.11
N ALA A 109 1.07 -32.06 10.90
CA ALA A 109 0.36 -33.31 10.67
C ALA A 109 1.12 -34.50 11.28
N ALA A 110 2.44 -34.56 11.09
CA ALA A 110 3.28 -35.60 11.65
C ALA A 110 3.26 -35.59 13.19
N LEU A 111 3.39 -34.42 13.82
CA LEU A 111 3.30 -34.29 15.28
C LEU A 111 1.94 -34.75 15.83
N LYS A 112 0.85 -34.41 15.14
CA LYS A 112 -0.50 -34.86 15.51
C LYS A 112 -0.67 -36.38 15.44
N LEU A 113 -0.05 -37.03 14.47
CA LEU A 113 -0.06 -38.50 14.38
C LEU A 113 0.69 -39.13 15.55
N ILE A 114 1.87 -38.62 15.91
CA ILE A 114 2.64 -39.11 17.07
C ILE A 114 1.83 -38.93 18.36
N GLU A 115 1.25 -37.75 18.58
CA GLU A 115 0.40 -37.48 19.75
C GLU A 115 -0.80 -38.43 19.82
N SER A 116 -1.43 -38.75 18.69
CA SER A 116 -2.53 -39.72 18.65
C SER A 116 -2.08 -41.16 18.96
N VAL A 117 -0.88 -41.55 18.54
CA VAL A 117 -0.31 -42.88 18.83
C VAL A 117 0.05 -43.02 20.32
N ASP A 118 0.62 -41.98 20.92
CA ASP A 118 0.92 -41.96 22.36
C ASP A 118 -0.37 -41.98 23.20
N ALA A 119 -1.42 -41.29 22.75
CA ALA A 119 -2.73 -41.33 23.39
C ALA A 119 -3.38 -42.73 23.32
N HIS A 120 -3.27 -43.43 22.20
CA HIS A 120 -3.80 -44.79 22.06
C HIS A 120 -3.01 -45.83 22.85
N SER A 121 -1.67 -45.75 22.87
CA SER A 121 -0.82 -46.66 23.65
C SER A 121 -1.02 -46.52 25.18
N SER A 122 -1.29 -45.31 25.67
CA SER A 122 -1.57 -45.07 27.09
C SER A 122 -2.91 -45.64 27.55
N VAL A 123 -3.92 -45.69 26.66
CA VAL A 123 -5.25 -46.24 26.97
C VAL A 123 -5.23 -47.77 26.98
N GLU A 124 -4.50 -48.42 26.08
CA GLU A 124 -4.43 -49.88 26.05
C GLU A 124 -3.75 -50.43 27.31
N ASN A 125 -2.63 -49.85 27.76
CA ASN A 125 -1.91 -50.27 28.97
C ASN A 125 -2.71 -50.12 30.28
N THR A 126 -3.60 -49.13 30.37
CA THR A 126 -4.46 -48.93 31.56
C THR A 126 -5.67 -49.87 31.60
N THR A 127 -6.12 -50.37 30.45
CA THR A 127 -7.19 -51.38 30.41
C THR A 127 -6.69 -52.79 30.68
N ASP A 128 -5.45 -53.09 30.31
CA ASP A 128 -4.84 -54.40 30.51
C ASP A 128 -4.52 -54.68 31.99
N THR A 129 -3.89 -53.71 32.66
CA THR A 129 -3.62 -53.76 34.11
C THR A 129 -4.87 -53.93 34.98
N LYS A 130 -6.01 -53.38 34.56
CA LYS A 130 -7.31 -53.59 35.25
C LYS A 130 -7.86 -55.00 35.05
N LYS A 131 -7.69 -55.60 33.87
CA LYS A 131 -8.12 -56.98 33.60
C LYS A 131 -7.29 -57.99 34.39
N GLU A 132 -5.97 -57.82 34.44
CA GLU A 132 -5.10 -58.69 35.25
C GLU A 132 -5.41 -58.59 36.76
N SER A 133 -5.67 -57.39 37.27
CA SER A 133 -6.04 -57.18 38.68
C SER A 133 -7.40 -57.81 39.04
N PHE A 134 -8.33 -57.85 38.09
CA PHE A 134 -9.65 -58.46 38.26
C PHE A 134 -9.53 -59.99 38.30
N TRP A 135 -8.81 -60.61 37.37
CA TRP A 135 -8.63 -62.06 37.34
C TRP A 135 -7.83 -62.57 38.55
N THR A 136 -6.80 -61.85 38.97
CA THR A 136 -6.00 -62.23 40.14
C THR A 136 -6.82 -62.22 41.43
N ARG A 137 -7.76 -61.27 41.59
CA ARG A 137 -8.67 -61.24 42.76
C ARG A 137 -9.78 -62.28 42.71
N LEU A 138 -10.22 -62.70 41.52
CA LEU A 138 -11.31 -63.66 41.37
C LEU A 138 -10.87 -65.11 41.60
N PHE A 139 -9.59 -65.43 41.37
CA PHE A 139 -9.05 -66.78 41.47
C PHE A 139 -8.19 -67.06 42.71
N HIS A 140 -7.76 -66.03 43.46
CA HIS A 140 -6.88 -66.18 44.64
C HIS A 140 -7.45 -65.57 45.93
N GLY A 141 -8.76 -65.29 45.98
CA GLY A 141 -9.51 -64.94 47.21
C GLY A 141 -10.52 -66.02 47.53
#